data_AF-A0A8B9EMR2-F1
#
_entry.id   AF-A0A8B9EMR2-F1
#
_cell.length_a   1.000
_cell.length_b   1.000
_cell.length_c   1.000
_cell.angle_alpha   90.00
_cell.angle_beta   90.00
_cell.angle_gamma   90.00
#
_symmetry.space_group_name_H-M   'P 1'
#
loop_
_entity.id
_entity.type
_entity.pdbx_description
1 polymer ?
#
loop_
_entity_poly.entity_id
_entity_poly.type
_entity_poly.pdbx_seq_one_letter_code
_entity_poly.pdbx_strand_id
1 'polypeptide(L)'
;LIQNIDTNTMKECKRDLLERLTKLGFDIAENEIFTSLTAIRNLREQKQVQPLLLVDKKALPDFTGIATDDPIAVVVGLAPEHFHYEMMNEEFRLILDAGLEYAMDTKATVVEKSGKTFFLEALRGTSCAPEEAVMIGDDCRDDDSGAQDVGMRGILVRTGDEDKINPAPYLTCKSFPEMVEHILDRMLWEME
;
A
#
# COMPACT_ATOMS: atom_id res chain seq x y z
N LEU A 1 -6.22 -2.19 -19.03
CA LEU A 1 -4.79 -2.01 -18.70
C LEU A 1 -4.68 -1.93 -17.18
N ILE A 2 -3.88 -2.77 -16.54
CA ILE A 2 -3.57 -2.61 -15.11
C ILE A 2 -2.51 -1.51 -15.04
N GLN A 3 -2.82 -0.41 -14.37
CA GLN A 3 -1.93 0.76 -14.32
C GLN A 3 -1.05 0.78 -13.06
N ASN A 4 -1.50 0.13 -11.98
CA ASN A 4 -0.77 0.07 -10.72
C ASN A 4 -0.84 -1.34 -10.11
N ILE A 5 0.26 -1.79 -9.50
CA ILE A 5 0.34 -3.00 -8.68
C ILE A 5 0.58 -2.60 -7.23
N ASP A 6 -0.41 -2.95 -6.40
CA ASP A 6 -0.47 -2.57 -4.99
C ASP A 6 -0.18 -3.73 -4.05
N THR A 7 0.74 -3.53 -3.10
CA THR A 7 1.03 -4.52 -2.05
C THR A 7 1.22 -3.90 -0.68
N ASN A 8 0.79 -4.63 0.36
CA ASN A 8 0.97 -4.27 1.77
C ASN A 8 2.35 -4.69 2.33
N THR A 9 3.36 -4.93 1.48
CA THR A 9 4.68 -5.29 1.98
C THR A 9 5.37 -4.09 2.63
N MET A 10 5.87 -4.29 3.85
CA MET A 10 6.76 -3.36 4.55
C MET A 10 8.15 -3.95 4.79
N LYS A 11 8.44 -5.13 4.22
CA LYS A 11 9.68 -5.88 4.44
C LYS A 11 10.68 -5.80 3.30
N GLU A 12 10.23 -5.46 2.11
CA GLU A 12 11.05 -5.45 0.91
C GLU A 12 10.88 -4.10 0.22
N CYS A 13 11.96 -3.58 -0.40
CA CYS A 13 11.88 -2.35 -1.16
C CYS A 13 11.15 -2.56 -2.48
N LYS A 14 10.69 -1.45 -3.06
CA LYS A 14 10.03 -1.41 -4.36
C LYS A 14 10.83 -2.09 -5.47
N ARG A 15 12.15 -1.96 -5.45
CA ARG A 15 13.05 -2.58 -6.44
C ARG A 15 13.06 -4.11 -6.36
N ASP A 16 13.02 -4.69 -5.17
CA ASP A 16 13.02 -6.14 -4.99
C ASP A 16 11.72 -6.75 -5.54
N LEU A 17 10.60 -6.05 -5.36
CA LEU A 17 9.31 -6.43 -5.95
C LEU A 17 9.34 -6.35 -7.47
N LEU A 18 9.87 -5.26 -8.04
CA LEU A 18 10.05 -5.12 -9.48
C LEU A 18 10.83 -6.30 -10.06
N GLU A 19 12.00 -6.60 -9.49
CA GLU A 19 12.82 -7.73 -9.95
C GLU A 19 12.08 -9.07 -9.92
N ARG A 20 11.28 -9.31 -8.88
CA ARG A 20 10.49 -10.54 -8.75
C ARG A 20 9.42 -10.62 -9.83
N LEU A 21 8.69 -9.53 -10.08
CA LEU A 21 7.65 -9.47 -11.10
C LEU A 21 8.25 -9.64 -12.51
N THR A 22 9.36 -8.98 -12.81
CA THR A 22 10.06 -9.16 -14.09
C THR A 22 10.57 -10.59 -14.26
N LYS A 23 11.10 -11.23 -13.21
CA LYS A 23 11.53 -12.64 -13.25
C LYS A 23 10.37 -13.62 -13.51
N LEU A 24 9.16 -13.25 -13.14
CA LEU A 24 7.94 -14.01 -13.43
C LEU A 24 7.41 -13.76 -14.86
N GLY A 25 8.04 -12.89 -15.63
CA GLY A 25 7.69 -12.61 -17.03
C GLY A 25 6.71 -11.47 -17.23
N PHE A 26 6.42 -10.67 -16.18
CA PHE A 26 5.59 -9.48 -16.32
C PHE A 26 6.43 -8.31 -16.86
N ASP A 27 5.88 -7.61 -17.85
CA ASP A 27 6.42 -6.36 -18.38
C ASP A 27 5.79 -5.19 -17.59
N ILE A 28 6.50 -4.74 -16.55
CA ILE A 28 6.05 -3.71 -15.60
C ILE A 28 7.19 -2.73 -15.37
N ALA A 29 6.87 -1.45 -15.40
CA ALA A 29 7.79 -0.37 -15.07
C ALA A 29 7.76 -0.04 -13.57
N GLU A 30 8.86 0.52 -13.05
CA GLU A 30 8.96 0.88 -11.64
C GLU A 30 7.87 1.87 -11.20
N ASN A 31 7.47 2.82 -12.06
CA ASN A 31 6.41 3.78 -11.74
C ASN A 31 5.00 3.17 -11.67
N GLU A 32 4.80 1.93 -12.13
CA GLU A 32 3.53 1.19 -12.05
C GLU A 32 3.43 0.36 -10.75
N ILE A 33 4.45 0.40 -9.89
CA ILE A 33 4.44 -0.29 -8.60
C ILE A 33 4.18 0.72 -7.49
N PHE A 34 3.17 0.43 -6.66
CA PHE A 34 2.86 1.22 -5.49
C PHE A 34 2.78 0.33 -4.24
N THR A 35 3.36 0.80 -3.14
CA THR A 35 3.56 0.02 -1.91
C THR A 35 3.21 0.85 -0.70
N SER A 36 2.99 0.22 0.46
CA SER A 36 2.79 0.95 1.72
C SER A 36 3.97 1.88 2.05
N LEU A 37 5.20 1.49 1.68
CA LEU A 37 6.39 2.34 1.83
C LEU A 37 6.34 3.57 0.91
N THR A 38 5.85 3.41 -0.32
CA THR A 38 5.62 4.53 -1.26
C THR A 38 4.57 5.49 -0.70
N ALA A 39 3.47 4.98 -0.16
CA ALA A 39 2.42 5.78 0.48
C ALA A 39 2.97 6.58 1.68
N ILE A 40 3.78 5.94 2.54
CA ILE A 40 4.42 6.60 3.69
C ILE A 40 5.37 7.71 3.24
N ARG A 41 6.21 7.44 2.22
CA ARG A 41 7.11 8.44 1.64
C ARG A 41 6.34 9.66 1.14
N ASN A 42 5.28 9.42 0.37
CA ASN A 42 4.42 10.47 -0.16
C ASN A 42 3.78 11.32 0.94
N LEU A 43 3.26 10.69 1.99
CA LEU A 43 2.65 11.37 3.14
C LEU A 43 3.67 12.22 3.89
N ARG A 44 4.90 11.72 4.04
CA ARG A 44 6.01 12.45 4.64
C ARG A 44 6.38 13.68 3.82
N GLU A 45 6.42 13.58 2.49
CA GLU A 45 6.71 14.71 1.61
C GLU A 45 5.62 15.79 1.72
N GLN A 46 4.35 15.40 1.79
CA GLN A 46 3.23 16.33 2.00
C GLN A 46 3.30 17.04 3.36
N LYS A 47 3.56 16.30 4.44
CA LYS A 47 3.62 16.85 5.80
C LYS A 47 4.95 17.56 6.11
N GLN A 48 5.94 17.43 5.23
CA GLN A 48 7.29 17.99 5.38
C GLN A 48 7.97 17.60 6.71
N VAL A 49 7.69 16.40 7.22
CA VAL A 49 8.23 15.89 8.50
C VAL A 49 9.48 15.05 8.30
N GLN A 50 10.42 15.09 9.24
CA GLN A 50 11.56 14.18 9.26
C GLN A 50 11.20 12.94 10.10
N PRO A 51 11.22 11.73 9.53
CA PRO A 51 10.85 10.54 10.26
C PRO A 51 12.05 9.84 10.92
N LEU A 52 11.82 9.31 12.12
CA LEU A 52 12.57 8.17 12.65
C LEU A 52 12.04 6.90 11.95
N LEU A 53 12.91 6.17 11.25
CA LEU A 53 12.53 5.00 10.45
C LEU A 53 12.77 3.70 11.21
N LEU A 54 11.70 3.08 11.71
CA LEU A 54 11.72 1.79 12.40
C LEU A 54 11.23 0.70 11.43
N VAL A 55 12.05 0.42 10.42
CA VAL A 55 11.72 -0.50 9.32
C VAL A 55 12.85 -1.50 9.09
N ASP A 56 12.55 -2.61 8.40
CA ASP A 56 13.58 -3.56 7.99
C ASP A 56 14.64 -2.88 7.11
N LYS A 57 15.91 -3.27 7.22
CA LYS A 57 17.01 -2.73 6.40
C LYS A 57 16.75 -2.86 4.91
N LYS A 58 16.01 -3.89 4.49
CA LYS A 58 15.59 -4.08 3.10
C LYS A 58 14.58 -3.05 2.61
N ALA A 59 13.85 -2.38 3.50
CA ALA A 59 12.90 -1.31 3.18
C ALA A 59 13.57 0.07 3.09
N LEU A 60 14.75 0.27 3.69
CA LEU A 60 15.49 1.54 3.68
C LEU A 60 15.74 2.14 2.29
N PRO A 61 15.99 1.37 1.21
CA PRO A 61 16.14 1.93 -0.13
C PRO A 61 14.97 2.82 -0.58
N ASP A 62 13.74 2.50 -0.18
CA ASP A 62 12.55 3.30 -0.51
C ASP A 62 12.55 4.67 0.20
N PHE A 63 13.36 4.84 1.24
CA PHE A 63 13.52 6.10 1.98
C PHE A 63 14.81 6.87 1.63
N THR A 64 15.54 6.46 0.59
CA THR A 64 16.76 7.15 0.16
C THR A 64 16.48 8.63 -0.15
N GLY A 65 17.35 9.52 0.34
CA GLY A 65 17.23 10.97 0.17
C GLY A 65 16.30 11.67 1.18
N ILE A 66 15.74 10.94 2.14
CA ILE A 66 14.97 11.53 3.23
C ILE A 66 15.92 11.90 4.38
N ALA A 67 15.85 13.15 4.81
CA ALA A 67 16.51 13.61 6.02
C ALA A 67 15.85 12.97 7.26
N THR A 68 16.69 12.44 8.14
CA THR A 68 16.31 11.74 9.38
C THR A 68 16.99 12.34 10.60
N ASP A 69 17.65 13.49 10.43
CA ASP A 69 18.20 14.29 11.52
C ASP A 69 17.08 15.04 12.25
N ASP A 70 17.12 15.05 13.59
CA ASP A 70 16.11 15.69 14.44
C ASP A 70 14.66 15.26 14.09
N PRO A 71 14.33 13.96 14.23
CA PRO A 71 13.06 13.44 13.75
C PRO A 71 11.89 14.03 14.54
N ILE A 72 10.82 14.39 13.82
CA ILE A 72 9.54 14.87 14.39
C ILE A 72 8.35 13.95 14.08
N ALA A 73 8.62 12.79 13.49
CA ALA A 73 7.64 11.75 13.21
C ALA A 73 8.30 10.37 13.38
N VAL A 74 7.49 9.32 13.54
CA VAL A 74 7.99 7.93 13.59
C VAL A 74 7.27 7.12 12.53
N VAL A 75 8.02 6.38 11.73
CA VAL A 75 7.51 5.39 10.77
C VAL A 75 7.83 4.02 11.32
N VAL A 76 6.79 3.21 11.54
CA VAL A 76 6.94 1.85 12.05
C VAL A 76 6.53 0.87 10.96
N GLY A 77 7.47 0.03 10.54
CA GLY A 77 7.25 -1.05 9.59
C GLY A 77 7.23 -2.42 10.26
N LEU A 78 6.91 -3.45 9.48
CA LEU A 78 6.85 -4.83 9.95
C LEU A 78 8.26 -5.42 10.02
N ALA A 79 8.92 -5.31 11.17
CA ALA A 79 10.24 -5.87 11.45
C ALA A 79 10.15 -6.97 12.54
N PRO A 80 9.72 -8.20 12.21
CA PRO A 80 9.49 -9.26 13.21
C PRO A 80 10.73 -9.62 14.03
N GLU A 81 11.92 -9.49 13.43
CA GLU A 81 13.21 -9.71 14.11
C GLU A 81 13.56 -8.57 15.09
N HIS A 82 12.77 -7.50 15.09
CA HIS A 82 12.99 -6.26 15.85
C HIS A 82 11.87 -6.01 16.88
N PHE A 83 10.77 -6.76 16.83
CA PHE A 83 9.69 -6.69 17.83
C PHE A 83 9.93 -7.63 19.01
N HIS A 84 11.02 -7.40 19.73
CA HIS A 84 11.25 -7.95 21.07
C HIS A 84 11.12 -6.83 22.11
N TYR A 85 10.63 -7.16 23.30
CA TYR A 85 10.34 -6.16 24.35
C TYR A 85 11.52 -5.23 24.66
N GLU A 86 12.74 -5.76 24.63
CA GLU A 86 13.97 -4.99 24.84
C GLU A 86 14.19 -3.94 23.73
N MET A 87 14.04 -4.33 22.46
CA MET A 87 14.19 -3.41 21.35
C MET A 87 13.05 -2.40 21.29
N MET A 88 11.81 -2.81 21.58
CA MET A 88 10.69 -1.86 21.72
C MET A 88 10.97 -0.79 22.78
N ASN A 89 11.65 -1.13 23.87
CA ASN A 89 12.10 -0.17 24.87
C ASN A 89 13.27 0.69 24.40
N GLU A 90 14.19 0.15 23.60
CA GLU A 90 15.26 0.94 22.96
C GLU A 90 14.67 1.94 21.96
N GLU A 91 13.74 1.51 21.12
CA GLU A 91 13.01 2.37 20.19
C GLU A 91 12.19 3.43 20.94
N PHE A 92 11.52 3.05 22.02
CA PHE A 92 10.81 4.00 22.88
C PHE A 92 11.77 5.03 23.48
N ARG A 93 12.99 4.62 23.91
CA ARG A 93 14.03 5.54 24.37
C ARG A 93 14.51 6.46 23.25
N LEU A 94 14.67 5.96 22.02
CA LEU A 94 15.03 6.81 20.88
C LEU A 94 13.97 7.88 20.62
N ILE A 95 12.68 7.56 20.79
CA ILE A 95 11.60 8.55 20.69
C ILE A 95 11.71 9.58 21.83
N LEU A 96 11.98 9.17 23.06
CA LEU A 96 12.20 10.09 24.19
C LEU A 96 13.44 10.99 23.97
N ASP A 97 14.57 10.40 23.56
CA ASP A 97 15.83 11.08 23.30
C ASP A 97 15.72 12.08 22.13
N ALA A 98 14.89 11.78 21.13
CA ALA A 98 14.55 12.69 20.05
C ALA A 98 13.57 13.82 20.46
N GLY A 99 13.16 13.89 21.73
CA GLY A 99 12.19 14.89 22.21
C GLY A 99 10.78 14.68 21.66
N LEU A 100 10.49 13.48 21.14
CA LEU A 100 9.22 13.11 20.53
C LEU A 100 8.19 12.61 21.56
N GLU A 101 8.32 12.99 22.83
CA GLU A 101 7.35 12.67 23.90
C GLU A 101 5.93 13.08 23.51
N TYR A 102 5.77 14.24 22.86
CA TYR A 102 4.47 14.69 22.34
C TYR A 102 3.94 13.79 21.22
N ALA A 103 4.82 13.14 20.44
CA ALA A 103 4.43 12.17 19.42
C ALA A 103 3.81 10.90 20.02
N MET A 104 4.04 10.61 21.31
CA MET A 104 3.45 9.46 22.00
C MET A 104 2.02 9.71 22.49
N ASP A 105 1.63 10.96 22.69
CA ASP A 105 0.27 11.35 23.09
C ASP A 105 -0.61 11.77 21.89
N THR A 106 -0.08 11.67 20.67
CA THR A 106 -0.83 11.89 19.43
C THR A 106 -1.28 10.57 18.81
N LYS A 107 -2.41 10.60 18.11
CA LYS A 107 -2.89 9.47 17.32
C LYS A 107 -1.88 9.14 16.21
N ALA A 108 -1.42 7.90 16.18
CA ALA A 108 -0.63 7.38 15.07
C ALA A 108 -1.43 7.49 13.77
N THR A 109 -0.81 8.03 12.72
CA THR A 109 -1.37 7.92 11.36
C THR A 109 -0.98 6.55 10.83
N VAL A 110 -1.95 5.65 10.76
CA VAL A 110 -1.73 4.29 10.24
C VAL A 110 -1.96 4.31 8.73
N VAL A 111 -0.95 3.86 7.96
CA VAL A 111 -1.03 3.71 6.51
C VAL A 111 -1.02 2.22 6.19
N GLU A 112 -2.21 1.67 5.95
CA GLU A 112 -2.44 0.26 5.65
C GLU A 112 -3.20 0.17 4.32
N LYS A 113 -3.08 -0.96 3.62
CA LYS A 113 -3.78 -1.19 2.35
C LYS A 113 -5.28 -0.94 2.45
N SER A 114 -5.91 -1.38 3.54
CA SER A 114 -7.33 -1.18 3.82
C SER A 114 -7.72 0.27 4.13
N GLY A 115 -6.75 1.15 4.38
CA GLY A 115 -6.99 2.55 4.71
C GLY A 115 -7.20 3.41 3.47
N LYS A 116 -8.15 4.35 3.53
CA LYS A 116 -8.48 5.28 2.43
C LYS A 116 -7.25 6.00 1.84
N THR A 117 -6.31 6.38 2.70
CA THR A 117 -5.07 7.05 2.30
C THR A 117 -4.26 6.21 1.32
N PHE A 118 -4.23 4.88 1.47
CA PHE A 118 -3.47 4.02 0.58
C PHE A 118 -4.01 4.06 -0.85
N PHE A 119 -5.31 3.84 -1.02
CA PHE A 119 -5.94 3.85 -2.34
C PHE A 119 -5.86 5.23 -3.02
N LEU A 120 -6.08 6.31 -2.26
CA LEU A 120 -5.98 7.67 -2.81
C LEU A 120 -4.53 8.01 -3.21
N GLU A 121 -3.55 7.57 -2.44
CA GLU A 121 -2.14 7.77 -2.81
C GLU A 121 -1.71 6.86 -3.98
N ALA A 122 -2.30 5.67 -4.14
CA ALA A 122 -2.04 4.81 -5.30
C ALA A 122 -2.53 5.45 -6.60
N LEU A 123 -3.65 6.17 -6.56
CA LEU A 123 -4.17 6.92 -7.71
C LEU A 123 -3.46 8.27 -7.91
N ARG A 124 -2.62 8.70 -6.96
CA ARG A 124 -1.95 9.99 -7.01
C ARG A 124 -0.91 10.00 -8.13
N GLY A 125 -1.07 10.94 -9.06
CA GLY A 125 -0.22 11.03 -10.26
C GLY A 125 -0.79 10.27 -11.46
N THR A 126 -1.88 9.52 -11.27
CA THR A 126 -2.75 9.11 -12.38
C THR A 126 -3.73 10.24 -12.71
N SER A 127 -4.29 10.24 -13.91
CA SER A 127 -5.37 11.16 -14.31
C SER A 127 -6.76 10.64 -13.98
N CYS A 128 -6.86 9.60 -13.14
CA CYS A 128 -8.09 8.85 -12.88
C CYS A 128 -8.70 9.25 -11.52
N ALA A 129 -10.00 9.48 -11.49
CA ALA A 129 -10.75 9.55 -10.24
C ALA A 129 -10.93 8.13 -9.65
N PRO A 130 -11.17 7.98 -8.32
CA PRO A 130 -11.44 6.67 -7.72
C PRO A 130 -12.56 5.89 -8.43
N GLU A 131 -13.62 6.58 -8.86
CA GLU A 131 -14.77 5.98 -9.54
C GLU A 131 -14.44 5.42 -10.93
N GLU A 132 -13.31 5.83 -11.49
CA GLU A 132 -12.77 5.38 -12.79
C GLU A 132 -11.73 4.26 -12.62
N ALA A 133 -11.40 3.90 -11.38
CA ALA A 133 -10.40 2.90 -11.06
C ALA A 133 -11.01 1.60 -10.54
N VAL A 134 -10.28 0.51 -10.77
CA VAL A 134 -10.65 -0.85 -10.36
C VAL A 134 -9.54 -1.42 -9.50
N MET A 135 -9.87 -1.87 -8.29
CA MET A 135 -8.97 -2.63 -7.42
C MET A 135 -9.14 -4.12 -7.68
N ILE A 136 -8.05 -4.84 -7.94
CA ILE A 136 -8.07 -6.28 -8.15
C ILE A 136 -7.30 -6.93 -6.99
N GLY A 137 -7.95 -7.81 -6.26
CA GLY A 137 -7.37 -8.44 -5.07
C GLY A 137 -7.94 -9.82 -4.78
N ASP A 138 -7.34 -10.51 -3.80
CA ASP A 138 -7.81 -11.79 -3.30
C ASP A 138 -8.36 -11.70 -1.87
N ASP A 139 -8.15 -10.58 -1.17
CA ASP A 139 -8.70 -10.34 0.17
C ASP A 139 -9.97 -9.46 0.12
N CYS A 140 -11.04 -9.98 0.69
CA CYS A 140 -12.34 -9.34 0.73
C CYS A 140 -12.38 -8.01 1.51
N ARG A 141 -11.55 -7.87 2.56
CA ARG A 141 -11.55 -6.69 3.44
C ARG A 141 -10.47 -5.69 3.03
N ASP A 142 -9.25 -6.20 2.83
CA ASP A 142 -8.10 -5.33 2.61
C ASP A 142 -8.04 -4.79 1.17
N ASP A 143 -8.58 -5.52 0.19
CA ASP A 143 -8.56 -5.11 -1.21
C ASP A 143 -9.90 -4.52 -1.63
N ASP A 144 -10.98 -5.30 -1.47
CA ASP A 144 -12.29 -4.94 -2.02
C ASP A 144 -13.00 -3.88 -1.17
N SER A 145 -13.29 -4.18 0.11
CA SER A 145 -14.00 -3.23 0.99
C SER A 145 -13.28 -1.89 1.12
N GLY A 146 -11.94 -1.91 1.27
CA GLY A 146 -11.15 -0.69 1.36
C GLY A 146 -11.20 0.17 0.09
N ALA A 147 -11.20 -0.45 -1.09
CA ALA A 147 -11.31 0.25 -2.36
C ALA A 147 -12.72 0.83 -2.57
N GLN A 148 -13.76 0.06 -2.24
CA GLN A 148 -15.14 0.53 -2.32
C GLN A 148 -15.41 1.75 -1.41
N ASP A 149 -14.79 1.80 -0.23
CA ASP A 149 -14.90 2.90 0.72
C ASP A 149 -14.36 4.25 0.20
N VAL A 150 -13.57 4.22 -0.88
CA VAL A 150 -13.08 5.42 -1.60
C VAL A 150 -13.73 5.63 -2.96
N GLY A 151 -14.70 4.79 -3.35
CA GLY A 151 -15.46 4.92 -4.60
C GLY A 151 -14.95 4.05 -5.76
N MET A 152 -13.88 3.28 -5.56
CA MET A 152 -13.36 2.35 -6.59
C MET A 152 -14.26 1.13 -6.75
N ARG A 153 -14.19 0.48 -7.92
CA ARG A 153 -14.80 -0.84 -8.12
C ARG A 153 -13.84 -1.92 -7.64
N GLY A 154 -14.31 -2.86 -6.82
CA GLY A 154 -13.52 -4.02 -6.38
C GLY A 154 -13.77 -5.27 -7.22
N ILE A 155 -12.70 -5.92 -7.68
CA ILE A 155 -12.74 -7.24 -8.33
C ILE A 155 -11.99 -8.23 -7.46
N LEU A 156 -12.70 -9.26 -7.05
CA LEU A 156 -12.20 -10.26 -6.12
C LEU A 156 -11.84 -11.56 -6.88
N VAL A 157 -10.58 -11.99 -6.77
CA VAL A 157 -10.01 -13.12 -7.54
C VAL A 157 -9.69 -14.29 -6.61
N ARG A 158 -10.10 -15.52 -6.98
CA ARG A 158 -9.87 -16.80 -6.27
C ARG A 158 -10.56 -16.93 -4.91
N THR A 159 -11.86 -16.66 -4.81
CA THR A 159 -12.52 -16.58 -3.49
C THR A 159 -13.68 -17.56 -3.26
N GLY A 160 -14.01 -17.73 -1.96
CA GLY A 160 -15.21 -18.38 -1.44
C GLY A 160 -15.84 -17.58 -0.29
N ASP A 161 -15.51 -16.29 -0.23
CA ASP A 161 -15.80 -15.38 0.89
C ASP A 161 -16.62 -14.15 0.44
N GLU A 162 -17.22 -14.21 -0.75
CA GLU A 162 -17.97 -13.13 -1.42
C GLU A 162 -19.11 -12.58 -0.55
N ASP A 163 -19.75 -13.46 0.23
CA ASP A 163 -20.85 -13.13 1.12
C ASP A 163 -20.43 -12.33 2.37
N LYS A 164 -19.13 -12.10 2.58
CA LYS A 164 -18.59 -11.43 3.78
C LYS A 164 -18.47 -9.91 3.64
N ILE A 165 -18.69 -9.33 2.45
CA ILE A 165 -18.59 -7.89 2.21
C ILE A 165 -19.96 -7.32 1.82
N ASN A 166 -20.25 -6.12 2.31
CA ASN A 166 -21.36 -5.31 1.84
C ASN A 166 -20.88 -3.85 1.66
N PRO A 167 -20.97 -3.26 0.45
CA PRO A 167 -21.56 -3.82 -0.78
C PRO A 167 -20.80 -5.03 -1.32
N ALA A 168 -21.48 -5.90 -2.07
CA ALA A 168 -20.82 -7.01 -2.74
C ALA A 168 -19.77 -6.50 -3.76
N PRO A 169 -18.70 -7.26 -4.05
CA PRO A 169 -17.73 -6.92 -5.08
C PRO A 169 -18.40 -6.61 -6.44
N TYR A 170 -17.78 -5.74 -7.22
CA TYR A 170 -18.26 -5.45 -8.58
C TYR A 170 -18.19 -6.69 -9.49
N LEU A 171 -17.16 -7.52 -9.31
CA LEU A 171 -16.99 -8.79 -10.00
C LEU A 171 -16.21 -9.77 -9.12
N THR A 172 -16.59 -11.05 -9.16
CA THR A 172 -15.81 -12.15 -8.60
C THR A 172 -15.35 -13.09 -9.72
N CYS A 173 -14.09 -13.51 -9.67
CA CYS A 173 -13.48 -14.39 -10.67
C CYS A 173 -12.72 -15.51 -9.97
N LYS A 174 -12.64 -16.69 -10.58
CA LYS A 174 -11.86 -17.81 -10.03
C LYS A 174 -10.38 -17.67 -10.32
N SER A 175 -9.99 -16.82 -11.26
CA SER A 175 -8.60 -16.63 -11.63
C SER A 175 -8.34 -15.25 -12.26
N PHE A 176 -7.07 -14.85 -12.27
CA PHE A 176 -6.65 -13.61 -12.93
C PHE A 176 -6.89 -13.62 -14.45
N PRO A 177 -6.62 -14.72 -15.21
CA PRO A 177 -6.96 -14.77 -16.64
C PRO A 177 -8.45 -14.58 -16.93
N GLU A 178 -9.33 -15.24 -16.17
CA GLU A 178 -10.80 -15.10 -16.31
C GLU A 178 -11.24 -13.64 -16.06
N MET A 179 -10.62 -12.97 -15.08
CA MET A 179 -10.85 -11.56 -14.83
C MET A 179 -10.43 -10.69 -16.02
N VAL A 180 -9.26 -10.95 -16.63
CA VAL A 180 -8.80 -10.20 -17.80
C VAL A 180 -9.77 -10.36 -18.98
N GLU A 181 -10.23 -11.58 -19.24
CA GLU A 181 -11.24 -11.85 -20.27
C GLU A 181 -12.53 -11.03 -20.01
N HIS A 182 -13.03 -11.04 -18.77
CA HIS A 182 -14.20 -10.24 -18.39
C HIS A 182 -14.02 -8.73 -18.57
N ILE A 183 -12.84 -8.18 -18.24
CA ILE A 183 -12.56 -6.76 -18.43
C ILE A 183 -12.54 -6.44 -19.93
N LEU A 184 -11.85 -7.26 -20.73
CA LEU A 184 -11.74 -7.03 -22.18
C LEU A 184 -13.11 -7.10 -22.86
N ASP A 185 -13.94 -8.09 -22.53
CA ASP A 185 -15.28 -8.22 -23.09
C ASP A 185 -16.15 -6.99 -22.78
N ARG A 186 -16.09 -6.46 -21.55
CA ARG A 186 -16.87 -5.28 -21.17
C ARG A 186 -16.35 -3.98 -21.80
N MET A 187 -15.03 -3.81 -21.87
CA MET A 187 -14.45 -2.61 -22.51
C MET A 187 -14.74 -2.58 -24.02
N LEU A 188 -14.81 -3.74 -24.68
CA LEU A 188 -15.17 -3.82 -26.09
C LEU A 188 -16.66 -3.49 -26.32
N TRP A 189 -17.54 -3.85 -25.37
CA TRP A 189 -18.99 -3.56 -25.45
C TRP A 189 -19.36 -2.09 -25.20
N GLU A 190 -18.59 -1.34 -24.42
CA GLU A 190 -18.83 0.10 -24.19
C GLU A 190 -18.35 1.00 -25.35
N MET A 191 -17.65 0.41 -26.33
CA MET A 191 -17.15 1.11 -27.53
C MET A 191 -18.05 0.95 -28.78
N GLU A 192 -19.12 0.14 -28.70
CA GLU A 192 -20.18 0.01 -29.71
C GLU A 192 -21.43 0.82 -29.34
#